data_AF-A0A1F8GB95-F1
#
_entry.id   AF-A0A1F8GB95-F1
#
_cell.length_a   1.000
_cell.length_b   1.000
_cell.length_c   1.000
_cell.angle_alpha   90.00
_cell.angle_beta   90.00
_cell.angle_gamma   90.00
#
_symmetry.space_group_name_H-M   'P 1'
#
loop_
_entity.id
_entity.type
_entity.pdbx_description
1 polymer ?
#
loop_
_entity_poly.entity_id
_entity_poly.type
_entity_poly.pdbx_seq_one_letter_code
_entity_poly.pdbx_strand_id
1 'polypeptide(L)'
;MSWIRGTNITPEKARQEILAISDYEFSNYGVFLDTSARDTVDRIFKDYYKYQKIELRYDFSVEDIKNELHNGSLVITPMNGQELHNPYYTQPGPLRHMLVIIGYDPDSKEFITNDPGTRLGKQYRYPEQTLFNAIHDYATGDDLPLPPKRKAMIIVAK
;
A
#
# COMPACT_ATOMS: atom_id res chain seq x y z
N MET A 1 -4.83 -2.56 -10.58
CA MET A 1 -4.74 -3.28 -11.88
C MET A 1 -4.46 -2.43 -13.11
N SER A 2 -4.93 -1.18 -13.22
CA SER A 2 -4.74 -0.39 -14.45
C SER A 2 -3.27 -0.15 -14.84
N TRP A 3 -2.38 0.02 -13.85
CA TRP A 3 -0.92 0.08 -14.07
C TRP A 3 -0.36 -1.18 -14.74
N ILE A 4 -0.80 -2.37 -14.32
CA ILE A 4 -0.41 -3.67 -14.93
C ILE A 4 -0.83 -3.69 -16.40
N ARG A 5 -2.05 -3.23 -16.69
CA ARG A 5 -2.60 -3.20 -18.06
C ARG A 5 -2.09 -2.03 -18.91
N GLY A 6 -1.33 -1.10 -18.35
CA GLY A 6 -0.92 0.13 -19.04
C GLY A 6 -2.09 1.06 -19.41
N THR A 7 -3.21 0.98 -18.70
CA THR A 7 -4.40 1.79 -18.94
C THR A 7 -4.55 2.88 -17.87
N ASN A 8 -5.24 3.96 -18.22
CA ASN A 8 -5.69 4.95 -17.24
C ASN A 8 -6.94 4.45 -16.50
N ILE A 9 -7.24 5.07 -15.36
CA ILE A 9 -8.47 4.84 -14.60
C ILE A 9 -9.12 6.19 -14.28
N THR A 10 -10.43 6.30 -14.48
CA THR A 10 -11.21 7.48 -14.10
C THR A 10 -11.61 7.38 -12.63
N PRO A 11 -11.91 8.50 -11.94
CA PRO A 11 -12.41 8.46 -10.56
C PRO A 11 -13.66 7.59 -10.41
N GLU A 12 -14.59 7.67 -11.36
CA GLU A 12 -15.80 6.84 -11.37
C GLU A 12 -15.46 5.34 -11.48
N LYS A 13 -14.56 4.98 -12.40
CA LYS A 13 -14.15 3.58 -12.54
C LYS A 13 -13.38 3.09 -11.31
N ALA A 14 -12.54 3.93 -10.70
CA ALA A 14 -11.84 3.60 -9.46
C ALA A 14 -12.82 3.35 -8.31
N ARG A 15 -13.84 4.22 -8.15
CA ARG A 15 -14.90 4.03 -7.15
C ARG A 15 -15.65 2.72 -7.35
N GLN A 16 -16.03 2.40 -8.59
CA GLN A 16 -16.71 1.14 -8.90
C GLN A 16 -15.85 -0.09 -8.56
N GLU A 17 -14.55 -0.05 -8.86
CA GLU A 17 -13.63 -1.13 -8.51
C GLU A 17 -13.47 -1.29 -7.00
N ILE A 18 -13.36 -0.18 -6.25
CA ILE A 18 -13.28 -0.23 -4.78
C ILE A 18 -14.53 -0.89 -4.19
N LEU A 19 -15.73 -0.46 -4.62
CA LEU A 19 -16.98 -1.04 -4.13
C LEU A 19 -17.09 -2.53 -4.47
N ALA A 20 -16.70 -2.92 -5.69
CA ALA A 20 -16.74 -4.32 -6.10
C ALA A 20 -15.77 -5.20 -5.29
N ILE A 21 -14.60 -4.68 -4.91
CA ILE A 21 -13.67 -5.37 -4.01
C ILE A 21 -14.30 -5.48 -2.62
N SER A 22 -14.87 -4.41 -2.07
CA SER A 22 -15.51 -4.43 -0.75
C SER A 22 -16.67 -5.44 -0.68
N ASP A 23 -17.53 -5.47 -1.69
CA ASP A 23 -18.64 -6.43 -1.79
C ASP A 23 -18.12 -7.87 -1.87
N TYR A 24 -17.04 -8.08 -2.63
CA TYR A 24 -16.38 -9.39 -2.73
C TYR A 24 -15.79 -9.82 -1.39
N GLU A 25 -15.03 -8.93 -0.72
CA GLU A 25 -14.40 -9.23 0.56
C GLU A 25 -15.44 -9.54 1.63
N PHE A 26 -16.52 -8.75 1.70
CA PHE A 26 -17.62 -9.00 2.62
C PHE A 26 -18.30 -10.35 2.32
N SER A 27 -18.62 -10.64 1.06
CA SER A 27 -19.35 -11.85 0.70
C SER A 27 -18.54 -13.14 0.92
N ASN A 28 -17.21 -13.09 0.79
CA ASN A 28 -16.36 -14.27 0.86
C ASN A 28 -15.62 -14.42 2.21
N TYR A 29 -15.34 -13.32 2.90
CA TYR A 29 -14.55 -13.33 4.15
C TYR A 29 -15.23 -12.60 5.31
N GLY A 30 -16.40 -11.99 5.11
CA GLY A 30 -17.21 -11.36 6.16
C GLY A 30 -16.72 -9.98 6.64
N VAL A 31 -15.60 -9.48 6.14
CA VAL A 31 -15.00 -8.18 6.52
C VAL A 31 -14.26 -7.56 5.33
N PHE A 32 -14.34 -6.23 5.17
CA PHE A 32 -13.74 -5.47 4.06
C PHE A 32 -13.06 -4.15 4.48
N LEU A 33 -12.88 -3.94 5.79
CA LEU A 33 -12.42 -2.67 6.35
C LEU A 33 -10.89 -2.53 6.24
N ASP A 34 -10.16 -2.86 7.29
CA ASP A 34 -8.70 -2.96 7.21
C ASP A 34 -8.33 -4.35 6.70
N THR A 35 -7.51 -4.42 5.66
CA THR A 35 -6.99 -5.67 5.11
C THR A 35 -5.46 -5.69 5.29
N SER A 36 -4.95 -6.69 6.01
CA SER A 36 -3.51 -6.90 6.23
C SER A 36 -2.74 -7.03 4.92
N ALA A 37 -1.40 -6.90 4.93
CA ALA A 37 -0.62 -7.10 3.72
C ALA A 37 -0.81 -8.50 3.12
N ARG A 38 -0.92 -9.53 3.98
CA ARG A 38 -1.19 -10.90 3.54
C ARG A 38 -2.57 -11.05 2.91
N ASP A 39 -3.60 -10.58 3.58
CA ASP A 39 -4.97 -10.68 3.03
C ASP A 39 -5.15 -9.79 1.79
N THR A 40 -4.42 -8.68 1.67
CA THR A 40 -4.41 -7.87 0.45
C THR A 40 -3.91 -8.70 -0.73
N VAL A 41 -2.82 -9.46 -0.52
CA VAL A 41 -2.28 -10.36 -1.55
C VAL A 41 -3.25 -11.50 -1.86
N ASP A 42 -3.75 -12.19 -0.83
CA ASP A 42 -4.53 -13.40 -1.02
C ASP A 42 -5.96 -13.10 -1.49
N ARG A 43 -6.67 -12.19 -0.83
CA ARG A 43 -8.09 -11.88 -1.10
C ARG A 43 -8.27 -10.99 -2.33
N ILE A 44 -7.45 -9.96 -2.46
CA ILE A 44 -7.65 -8.94 -3.51
C ILE A 44 -6.86 -9.29 -4.78
N PHE A 45 -5.54 -9.51 -4.68
CA PHE A 45 -4.75 -9.80 -5.87
C PHE A 45 -5.01 -11.21 -6.42
N LYS A 46 -4.91 -12.24 -5.59
CA LYS A 46 -5.03 -13.63 -6.04
C LYS A 46 -6.48 -14.07 -6.20
N ASP A 47 -7.34 -13.80 -5.23
CA ASP A 47 -8.70 -14.33 -5.25
C ASP A 47 -9.67 -13.47 -6.07
N TYR A 48 -9.71 -12.15 -5.88
CA TYR A 48 -10.57 -11.27 -6.68
C TYR A 48 -10.02 -11.05 -8.10
N TYR A 49 -8.78 -10.55 -8.21
CA TYR A 49 -8.21 -10.18 -9.52
C TYR A 49 -7.57 -11.35 -10.29
N LYS A 50 -7.42 -12.53 -9.68
CA LYS A 50 -6.74 -13.70 -10.28
C LYS A 50 -5.32 -13.37 -10.77
N TYR A 51 -4.63 -12.45 -10.10
CA TYR A 51 -3.30 -11.99 -10.46
C TYR A 51 -2.22 -12.65 -9.59
N GLN A 52 -1.31 -13.39 -10.24
CA GLN A 52 -0.33 -14.24 -9.55
C GLN A 52 1.09 -13.67 -9.52
N LYS A 53 1.41 -12.65 -10.33
CA LYS A 53 2.73 -12.00 -10.33
C LYS A 53 2.83 -10.97 -9.19
N ILE A 54 2.60 -11.45 -7.98
CA ILE A 54 2.51 -10.70 -6.74
C ILE A 54 3.32 -11.43 -5.67
N GLU A 55 4.17 -10.73 -4.95
CA GLU A 55 4.96 -11.30 -3.86
C GLU A 55 4.72 -10.50 -2.57
N LEU A 56 4.60 -11.21 -1.45
CA LEU A 56 4.60 -10.63 -0.11
C LEU A 56 5.95 -10.93 0.54
N ARG A 57 6.67 -9.88 0.94
CA ARG A 57 7.95 -10.01 1.65
C ARG A 57 7.86 -9.33 3.00
N TYR A 58 8.38 -10.03 4.02
CA TYR A 58 8.51 -9.52 5.38
C TYR A 58 9.97 -9.27 5.72
N ASP A 59 10.22 -8.41 6.71
CA ASP A 59 11.51 -8.28 7.38
C ASP A 59 12.68 -7.94 6.41
N PHE A 60 12.39 -7.08 5.43
CA PHE A 60 13.30 -6.61 4.39
C PHE A 60 14.04 -5.32 4.78
N SER A 61 15.08 -4.98 4.01
CA SER A 61 15.84 -3.74 4.11
C SER A 61 15.30 -2.65 3.18
N VAL A 62 15.65 -1.39 3.45
CA VAL A 62 15.28 -0.28 2.56
C VAL A 62 15.85 -0.44 1.14
N GLU A 63 16.98 -1.14 1.01
CA GLU A 63 17.64 -1.41 -0.27
C GLU A 63 16.85 -2.43 -1.09
N ASP A 64 16.13 -3.35 -0.43
CA ASP A 64 15.22 -4.25 -1.13
C ASP A 64 14.09 -3.48 -1.83
N ILE A 65 13.51 -2.46 -1.19
CA ILE A 65 12.49 -1.61 -1.84
C ILE A 65 13.09 -0.94 -3.09
N LYS A 66 14.28 -0.34 -2.96
CA LYS A 66 14.94 0.34 -4.08
C LYS A 66 15.21 -0.60 -5.24
N ASN A 67 15.66 -1.83 -4.95
CA ASN A 67 15.91 -2.85 -5.96
C ASN A 67 14.63 -3.25 -6.70
N GLU A 68 13.52 -3.46 -6.00
CA GLU A 68 12.23 -3.79 -6.64
C GLU A 68 11.73 -2.65 -7.54
N LEU A 69 11.86 -1.40 -7.08
CA LEU A 69 11.50 -0.22 -7.87
C LEU A 69 12.39 -0.09 -9.12
N HIS A 70 13.70 -0.30 -8.99
CA HIS A 70 14.64 -0.29 -10.11
C HIS A 70 14.31 -1.38 -11.15
N ASN A 71 13.83 -2.54 -10.71
CA ASN A 71 13.40 -3.63 -11.57
C ASN A 71 12.05 -3.37 -12.26
N GLY A 72 11.42 -2.21 -12.01
CA GLY A 72 10.17 -1.80 -12.65
C GLY A 72 8.90 -2.34 -11.97
N SER A 73 9.02 -2.92 -10.77
CA SER A 73 7.88 -3.32 -9.94
C SER A 73 7.28 -2.12 -9.23
N LEU A 74 5.99 -2.19 -8.89
CA LEU A 74 5.42 -1.33 -7.85
C LEU A 74 5.59 -2.00 -6.49
N VAL A 75 5.78 -1.17 -5.47
CA VAL A 75 5.83 -1.63 -4.08
C VAL A 75 4.66 -1.01 -3.33
N ILE A 76 3.88 -1.84 -2.63
CA ILE A 76 2.79 -1.39 -1.75
C ILE A 76 3.15 -1.80 -0.33
N THR A 77 3.03 -0.90 0.63
CA THR A 77 3.40 -1.17 2.03
C THR A 77 2.29 -0.74 2.98
N PRO A 78 1.92 -1.58 3.98
CA PRO A 78 1.14 -1.12 5.12
C PRO A 78 2.00 -0.20 5.99
N MET A 79 1.37 0.84 6.50
CA MET A 79 2.02 1.91 7.25
C MET A 79 1.24 2.19 8.54
N ASN A 80 1.96 2.59 9.58
CA ASN A 80 1.43 3.48 10.59
C ASN A 80 1.43 4.91 10.02
N GLY A 81 0.27 5.41 9.61
CA GLY A 81 0.16 6.71 8.95
C GLY A 81 0.51 7.90 9.86
N GLN A 82 0.46 7.73 11.18
CA GLN A 82 0.89 8.77 12.13
C GLN A 82 2.42 8.97 12.12
N GLU A 83 3.18 7.90 11.85
CA GLU A 83 4.64 7.94 11.74
C GLU A 83 5.12 8.50 10.40
N LEU A 84 4.24 8.63 9.41
CA LEU A 84 4.58 9.29 8.15
C LEU A 84 4.73 10.81 8.32
N HIS A 85 4.18 11.38 9.40
CA HIS A 85 4.19 12.81 9.69
C HIS A 85 3.72 13.67 8.51
N ASN A 86 2.77 13.16 7.71
CA ASN A 86 2.26 13.89 6.55
C ASN A 86 1.41 15.08 7.05
N PRO A 87 1.82 16.34 6.77
CA PRO A 87 1.10 17.52 7.25
C PRO A 87 -0.27 17.68 6.60
N TYR A 88 -0.56 16.92 5.55
CA TYR A 88 -1.84 16.94 4.84
C TYR A 88 -2.84 15.91 5.35
N TYR A 89 -2.49 15.11 6.36
CA TYR A 89 -3.47 14.30 7.08
C TYR A 89 -4.20 15.14 8.12
N THR A 90 -5.49 14.86 8.30
CA THR A 90 -6.22 15.31 9.49
C THR A 90 -5.55 14.68 10.70
N GLN A 91 -5.03 15.52 11.60
CA GLN A 91 -4.27 15.06 12.77
C GLN A 91 -5.12 14.16 13.67
N PRO A 92 -4.55 13.06 14.22
CA PRO A 92 -3.13 12.68 14.21
C PRO A 92 -2.64 11.95 12.95
N GLY A 93 -3.50 11.72 11.96
CA GLY A 93 -3.26 10.82 10.85
C GLY A 93 -3.81 9.41 11.14
N PRO A 94 -4.00 8.59 10.09
CA PRO A 94 -4.58 7.26 10.22
C PRO A 94 -3.59 6.31 10.90
N LEU A 95 -4.08 5.48 11.83
CA LEU A 95 -3.25 4.46 12.49
C LEU A 95 -2.84 3.35 11.52
N ARG A 96 -3.69 3.07 10.52
CA ARG A 96 -3.46 2.09 9.44
C ARG A 96 -3.61 2.77 8.11
N HIS A 97 -2.65 2.53 7.23
CA HIS A 97 -2.67 3.10 5.91
C HIS A 97 -1.95 2.20 4.91
N MET A 98 -2.42 2.18 3.66
CA MET A 98 -1.71 1.51 2.56
C MET A 98 -1.14 2.56 1.62
N LEU A 99 0.14 2.44 1.33
CA LEU A 99 0.86 3.40 0.47
C LEU A 99 1.45 2.71 -0.75
N VAL A 100 1.31 3.33 -1.92
CA VAL A 100 1.92 2.86 -3.16
C VAL A 100 3.21 3.64 -3.40
N ILE A 101 4.34 2.96 -3.39
CA ILE A 101 5.67 3.50 -3.70
C ILE A 101 5.93 3.25 -5.19
N ILE A 102 6.26 4.31 -5.91
CA ILE A 102 6.40 4.30 -7.37
C ILE A 102 7.81 4.68 -7.86
N GLY A 103 8.69 5.11 -6.95
CA GLY A 103 10.05 5.49 -7.29
C GLY A 103 10.86 5.93 -6.09
N TYR A 104 12.15 6.15 -6.32
CA TYR A 104 13.11 6.63 -5.34
C TYR A 104 14.05 7.64 -5.99
N ASP A 105 14.34 8.72 -5.28
CA ASP A 105 15.26 9.77 -5.69
C ASP A 105 16.55 9.66 -4.84
N PRO A 106 17.69 9.25 -5.41
CA PRO A 106 18.93 9.06 -4.66
C PRO A 106 19.58 10.38 -4.23
N ASP A 107 19.31 11.49 -4.92
CA ASP A 107 19.92 12.78 -4.63
C ASP A 107 19.28 13.40 -3.39
N SER A 108 17.95 13.37 -3.31
CA SER A 108 17.21 13.87 -2.14
C SER A 108 16.99 12.81 -1.05
N LYS A 109 17.26 11.53 -1.33
CA LYS A 109 16.98 10.38 -0.46
C LYS A 109 15.50 10.30 -0.08
N GLU A 110 14.64 10.38 -1.09
CA GLU A 110 13.20 10.38 -0.91
C GLU A 110 12.52 9.29 -1.75
N PHE A 111 11.52 8.65 -1.15
CA PHE A 111 10.59 7.82 -1.90
C PHE A 111 9.49 8.67 -2.51
N ILE A 112 9.14 8.37 -3.76
CA ILE A 112 8.02 8.98 -4.49
C ILE A 112 6.83 8.04 -4.38
N THR A 113 5.70 8.57 -3.92
CA THR A 113 4.52 7.76 -3.58
C THR A 113 3.25 8.30 -4.23
N ASN A 114 2.25 7.43 -4.37
CA ASN A 114 0.87 7.84 -4.57
C ASN A 114 0.10 7.53 -3.29
N ASP A 115 -0.14 8.57 -2.50
CA ASP A 115 -0.79 8.49 -1.19
C ASP A 115 -2.31 8.70 -1.30
N PRO A 116 -3.15 7.68 -1.10
CA PRO A 116 -4.60 7.85 -1.15
C PRO A 116 -5.18 8.52 0.11
N GLY A 117 -4.38 8.71 1.17
CA GLY A 117 -4.81 9.29 2.45
C GLY A 117 -4.94 10.82 2.42
N THR A 118 -4.60 11.46 1.30
CA THR A 118 -4.73 12.91 1.14
C THR A 118 -5.00 13.32 -0.31
N ARG A 119 -5.68 14.45 -0.50
CA ARG A 119 -5.88 15.08 -1.82
C ARG A 119 -4.57 15.53 -2.48
N LEU A 120 -3.47 15.64 -1.71
CA LEU A 120 -2.15 16.06 -2.18
C LEU A 120 -1.16 14.88 -2.31
N GLY A 121 -1.66 13.65 -2.39
CA GLY A 121 -0.82 12.45 -2.33
C GLY A 121 -0.19 12.00 -3.65
N LYS A 122 -0.57 12.59 -4.78
CA LYS A 122 0.00 12.23 -6.09
C LYS A 122 1.47 12.61 -6.15
N GLN A 123 2.35 11.62 -6.35
CA GLN A 123 3.82 11.80 -6.36
C GLN A 123 4.33 12.51 -5.09
N TYR A 124 3.65 12.32 -3.95
CA TYR A 124 4.11 12.89 -2.70
C TYR A 124 5.40 12.22 -2.27
N ARG A 125 6.32 13.02 -1.72
CA ARG A 125 7.67 12.61 -1.39
C ARG A 125 7.82 12.48 0.11
N TYR A 126 8.36 11.33 0.53
CA TYR A 126 8.71 11.07 1.92
C TYR A 126 10.21 10.86 2.04
N PRO A 127 10.88 11.40 3.07
CA PRO A 127 12.24 11.04 3.39
C PRO A 127 12.37 9.52 3.60
N GLU A 128 13.45 8.94 3.11
CA GLU A 128 13.72 7.49 3.16
C GLU A 128 13.51 6.92 4.56
N GLN A 129 14.12 7.55 5.57
CA GLN A 129 14.06 7.09 6.95
C GLN A 129 12.63 7.18 7.51
N THR A 130 11.91 8.27 7.20
CA THR A 130 10.53 8.48 7.65
C THR A 130 9.62 7.41 7.08
N LEU A 131 9.65 7.20 5.76
CA LEU A 131 8.82 6.19 5.11
C LEU A 131 9.16 4.80 5.62
N PHE A 132 10.45 4.43 5.61
CA PHE A 132 10.86 3.08 6.00
C PHE A 132 10.53 2.78 7.45
N ASN A 133 10.67 3.76 8.35
CA ASN A 133 10.28 3.61 9.75
C ASN A 133 8.77 3.40 9.91
N ALA A 134 7.95 4.12 9.14
CA ALA A 134 6.50 4.05 9.23
C ALA A 134 5.90 2.71 8.76
N ILE A 135 6.66 1.87 8.04
CA ILE A 135 6.16 0.56 7.58
C ILE A 135 5.80 -0.32 8.80
N HIS A 136 4.53 -0.71 8.88
CA HIS A 136 3.97 -1.50 9.97
C HIS A 136 2.73 -2.26 9.46
N ASP A 137 2.85 -3.58 9.33
CA ASP A 137 1.72 -4.46 8.98
C ASP A 137 0.72 -4.57 10.13
N TYR A 138 -0.56 -4.70 9.80
CA TYR A 138 -1.66 -4.73 10.77
C TYR A 138 -2.60 -5.88 10.47
N ALA A 139 -3.39 -6.27 11.47
CA ALA A 139 -4.37 -7.33 11.32
C ALA A 139 -5.56 -6.88 10.48
N THR A 140 -6.13 -7.80 9.70
CA THR A 140 -7.39 -7.60 9.01
C THR A 140 -8.53 -7.51 10.01
N GLY A 141 -9.37 -6.49 9.90
CA GLY A 141 -10.47 -6.27 10.83
C GLY A 141 -10.95 -4.83 10.88
N ASP A 142 -11.71 -4.53 11.92
CA ASP A 142 -12.22 -3.20 12.22
C ASP A 142 -11.51 -2.67 13.47
N ASP A 143 -10.71 -1.61 13.32
CA ASP A 143 -10.09 -0.89 14.42
C ASP A 143 -9.40 -1.77 15.48
N LEU A 144 -8.78 -2.87 15.04
CA LEU A 144 -8.06 -3.76 15.94
C LEU A 144 -6.88 -3.03 16.61
N PRO A 145 -6.25 -3.57 17.65
CA PRO A 145 -4.96 -3.05 18.12
C PRO A 145 -3.85 -3.28 17.08
N LEU A 146 -2.86 -2.40 17.02
CA LEU A 146 -1.67 -2.67 16.21
C LEU A 146 -0.89 -3.85 16.82
N PRO A 147 -0.52 -4.86 16.01
CA PRO A 147 0.36 -5.94 16.47
C PRO A 147 1.78 -5.41 16.70
N PRO A 148 2.69 -6.22 17.30
CA PRO A 148 4.11 -5.90 17.31
C PRO A 148 4.60 -5.51 15.92
N LYS A 149 5.43 -4.45 15.85
CA LYS A 149 5.85 -3.87 14.59
C LYS A 149 6.57 -4.88 13.72
N ARG A 150 6.02 -5.13 12.55
CA ARG A 150 6.62 -5.97 11.52
C ARG A 150 6.46 -5.30 10.16
N LYS A 151 7.55 -5.23 9.40
CA LYS A 151 7.53 -4.61 8.07
C LYS A 151 7.06 -5.62 7.04
N ALA A 152 6.13 -5.19 6.20
CA ALA A 152 5.68 -5.95 5.04
C ALA A 152 5.76 -5.07 3.79
N MET A 153 6.08 -5.68 2.66
CA MET A 153 5.93 -5.06 1.35
C MET A 153 5.30 -6.06 0.39
N ILE A 154 4.43 -5.54 -0.45
CA ILE A 154 3.76 -6.24 -1.52
C ILE A 154 4.38 -5.76 -2.83
N ILE A 155 4.97 -6.68 -3.58
CA ILE A 155 5.69 -6.42 -4.82
C ILE A 155 4.79 -6.80 -5.98
N VAL A 156 4.37 -5.82 -6.76
CA VAL A 156 3.53 -6.01 -7.94
C VAL A 156 4.41 -5.89 -9.19
N ALA A 157 4.70 -7.03 -9.83
CA ALA A 157 5.45 -7.06 -11.09
C ALA A 157 4.53 -6.78 -12.30
N LYS A 158 5.05 -6.83 -13.52
CA LYS A 158 4.24 -6.83 -14.77
C LYS A 158 4.24 -8.19 -15.44
#